data_AF-D1PAK3-F1
#
_entry.id   AF-D1PAK3-F1
#
_cell.length_a   1.000
_cell.length_b   1.000
_cell.length_c   1.000
_cell.angle_alpha   90.00
_cell.angle_beta   90.00
_cell.angle_gamma   90.00
#
_symmetry.space_group_name_H-M   'P 1'
#
loop_
_entity.id
_entity.type
_entity.pdbx_description
1 polymer ?
#
loop_
_entity_poly.entity_id
_entity_poly.type
_entity_poly.pdbx_seq_one_letter_code
_entity_poly.pdbx_strand_id
1 'polypeptide(L)'
;MSKKIILACMCVLTLGACKKDYQKLATEFERALPDTVEVLAEQINEIDHFVYYKNKNNTELIRYNLETESKEDIKPTLEDGESIYGIYMGKENISFLKHDISEYGSSTSTLLLYNLKTQKFKEIESFFGADPVDAYADEKDKTITGFIGMKYAPTVKYVYDFDGNKISEEAEQVEAFNPDDILEDVSVASTQRQQETPLQEFRCRKCGQRVAARNTIEADIKARYGCEPAGSSHSWDYIQF
;
A
#
# COMPACT_ATOMS: atom_id res chain seq x y z
N MET A 1 -82.35 -8.41 -12.28
CA MET A 1 -81.16 -9.09 -11.74
C MET A 1 -80.14 -8.04 -11.34
N SER A 2 -79.71 -8.10 -10.08
CA SER A 2 -78.99 -7.04 -9.37
C SER A 2 -77.48 -7.09 -9.55
N LYS A 3 -76.89 -5.90 -9.73
CA LYS A 3 -75.62 -5.35 -9.19
C LYS A 3 -74.34 -6.22 -9.27
N LYS A 4 -73.24 -5.61 -9.74
CA LYS A 4 -72.22 -4.97 -8.87
C LYS A 4 -71.11 -4.29 -9.70
N ILE A 5 -70.97 -2.99 -9.48
CA ILE A 5 -69.77 -2.20 -9.76
C ILE A 5 -68.74 -2.62 -8.71
N ILE A 6 -67.60 -3.17 -9.13
CA ILE A 6 -66.46 -3.40 -8.24
C ILE A 6 -65.53 -2.19 -8.41
N LEU A 7 -65.74 -1.23 -7.51
CA LEU A 7 -64.79 -0.18 -7.18
C LEU A 7 -63.62 -0.86 -6.44
N ALA A 8 -62.53 -1.16 -7.14
CA ALA A 8 -61.32 -1.61 -6.48
C ALA A 8 -60.63 -0.38 -5.88
N CYS A 9 -60.72 -0.26 -4.55
CA CYS A 9 -59.97 0.66 -3.73
C CYS A 9 -58.49 0.65 -4.12
N MET A 10 -57.96 1.82 -4.50
CA MET A 10 -56.56 2.16 -4.28
C MET A 10 -56.29 2.00 -2.78
N CYS A 11 -55.72 0.86 -2.39
CA CYS A 11 -54.98 0.77 -1.14
C CYS A 11 -53.73 1.63 -1.30
N VAL A 12 -53.84 2.90 -0.92
CA VAL A 12 -52.71 3.70 -0.51
C VAL A 12 -52.15 3.01 0.73
N LEU A 13 -51.21 2.09 0.50
CA LEU A 13 -50.32 1.59 1.54
C LEU A 13 -49.42 2.76 1.93
N THR A 14 -49.88 3.58 2.87
CA THR A 14 -48.96 4.37 3.70
C THR A 14 -48.15 3.39 4.53
N LEU A 15 -47.09 2.84 3.94
CA LEU A 15 -45.99 2.22 4.68
C LEU A 15 -45.42 3.32 5.57
N GLY A 16 -45.70 3.24 6.87
CA GLY A 16 -44.89 3.95 7.85
C GLY A 16 -43.46 3.48 7.65
N ALA A 17 -42.63 4.33 7.04
CA ALA A 17 -41.24 3.99 6.77
C ALA A 17 -40.54 3.80 8.11
N CYS A 18 -40.37 2.54 8.54
CA CYS A 18 -39.31 2.21 9.48
C CYS A 18 -38.02 2.70 8.83
N LYS A 19 -37.44 3.77 9.36
CA LYS A 19 -36.13 4.26 8.94
C LYS A 19 -35.19 3.07 9.04
N LYS A 20 -34.64 2.61 7.90
CA LYS A 20 -33.66 1.52 7.89
C LYS A 20 -32.52 1.92 8.83
N ASP A 21 -32.21 1.04 9.76
CA ASP A 21 -31.05 1.20 10.64
C ASP A 21 -29.82 0.71 9.87
N TYR A 22 -29.20 1.63 9.14
CA TYR A 22 -28.05 1.30 8.30
C TYR A 22 -26.82 0.91 9.10
N GLN A 23 -26.70 1.36 10.36
CA GLN A 23 -25.61 0.91 11.23
C GLN A 23 -25.76 -0.57 11.57
N LYS A 24 -26.99 -0.98 11.90
CA LYS A 24 -27.30 -2.40 12.13
C LYS A 24 -27.08 -3.24 10.86
N LEU A 25 -27.51 -2.75 9.70
CA LEU A 25 -27.31 -3.44 8.42
C LEU A 25 -25.83 -3.59 8.07
N ALA A 26 -24.99 -2.58 8.33
CA ALA A 26 -23.55 -2.67 8.12
C ALA A 26 -22.92 -3.76 9.01
N THR A 27 -23.30 -3.81 10.28
CA THR A 27 -22.83 -4.86 11.22
C THR A 27 -23.28 -6.27 10.78
N GLU A 28 -24.53 -6.41 10.31
CA GLU A 28 -25.04 -7.69 9.80
C GLU A 28 -24.34 -8.09 8.50
N PHE A 29 -24.06 -7.12 7.62
CA PHE A 29 -23.29 -7.33 6.41
C PHE A 29 -21.87 -7.82 6.72
N GLU A 30 -21.14 -7.14 7.61
CA GLU A 30 -19.80 -7.54 8.04
C GLU A 30 -19.78 -8.97 8.59
N ARG A 31 -20.75 -9.34 9.43
CA ARG A 31 -20.86 -10.71 9.98
C ARG A 31 -21.15 -11.78 8.94
N ALA A 32 -21.79 -11.40 7.83
CA ALA A 32 -22.12 -12.30 6.74
C ALA A 32 -20.99 -12.43 5.72
N LEU A 33 -19.95 -11.58 5.81
CA LEU A 33 -18.81 -11.64 4.92
C LEU A 33 -17.96 -12.90 5.15
N PRO A 34 -17.38 -13.50 4.09
CA PRO A 34 -16.42 -14.58 4.24
C PRO A 34 -15.17 -14.16 5.02
N ASP A 35 -14.52 -15.09 5.73
CA ASP A 35 -13.27 -14.82 6.45
C ASP A 35 -12.09 -14.37 5.54
N THR A 36 -12.23 -14.53 4.23
CA THR A 36 -11.26 -14.11 3.21
C THR A 36 -11.32 -12.64 2.87
N VAL A 37 -12.31 -11.91 3.38
CA VAL A 37 -12.46 -10.47 3.20
C VAL A 37 -12.43 -9.74 4.54
N GLU A 38 -12.23 -8.44 4.48
CA GLU A 38 -12.26 -7.56 5.65
C GLU A 38 -12.91 -6.22 5.30
N VAL A 39 -13.71 -5.68 6.23
CA VAL A 39 -14.30 -4.35 6.12
C VAL A 39 -13.22 -3.32 6.45
N LEU A 40 -13.08 -2.33 5.59
CA LEU A 40 -12.12 -1.24 5.75
C LEU A 40 -12.75 -0.01 6.39
N ALA A 41 -13.95 0.32 5.95
CA ALA A 41 -14.65 1.53 6.35
C ALA A 41 -16.14 1.44 6.10
N GLU A 42 -16.88 2.26 6.83
CA GLU A 42 -18.31 2.48 6.66
C GLU A 42 -18.54 3.98 6.40
N GLN A 43 -19.35 4.28 5.39
CA GLN A 43 -19.85 5.63 5.12
C GLN A 43 -21.36 5.59 5.30
N ILE A 44 -21.80 5.87 6.52
CA ILE A 44 -23.21 5.85 6.92
C ILE A 44 -23.57 7.24 7.39
N ASN A 45 -24.23 8.00 6.51
CA ASN A 45 -24.74 9.34 6.81
C ASN A 45 -26.20 9.46 6.31
N GLU A 46 -26.75 10.67 6.20
CA GLU A 46 -28.16 10.83 5.77
C GLU A 46 -28.40 10.56 4.27
N ILE A 47 -27.33 10.50 3.47
CA ILE A 47 -27.35 10.43 2.01
C ILE A 47 -26.73 9.11 1.54
N ASP A 48 -25.59 8.73 2.14
CA ASP A 48 -24.77 7.60 1.72
C ASP A 48 -24.79 6.50 2.77
N HIS A 49 -24.87 5.26 2.30
CA HIS A 49 -24.95 4.05 3.13
C HIS A 49 -24.04 2.95 2.55
N PHE A 50 -22.72 3.18 2.57
CA PHE A 50 -21.75 2.28 1.96
C PHE A 50 -20.92 1.51 2.98
N VAL A 51 -20.61 0.26 2.64
CA VAL A 51 -19.55 -0.53 3.28
C VAL A 51 -18.46 -0.77 2.26
N TYR A 52 -17.23 -0.49 2.64
CA TYR A 52 -16.04 -0.74 1.84
C TYR A 52 -15.34 -1.95 2.40
N TYR A 53 -15.12 -2.96 1.56
CA TYR A 53 -14.43 -4.18 1.97
C TYR A 53 -13.48 -4.64 0.87
N LYS A 54 -12.40 -5.30 1.28
CA LYS A 54 -11.42 -5.88 0.36
C LYS A 54 -11.21 -7.35 0.66
N ASN A 55 -10.66 -8.07 -0.30
CA ASN A 55 -10.11 -9.39 0.01
C ASN A 55 -8.75 -9.26 0.71
N LYS A 56 -8.41 -10.23 1.55
CA LYS A 56 -7.14 -10.22 2.32
C LYS A 56 -5.89 -10.35 1.44
N ASN A 57 -6.08 -10.71 0.17
CA ASN A 57 -5.01 -10.77 -0.84
C ASN A 57 -4.80 -9.42 -1.55
N ASN A 58 -5.57 -8.37 -1.21
CA ASN A 58 -5.51 -7.01 -1.77
C ASN A 58 -5.71 -6.91 -3.30
N THR A 59 -6.40 -7.86 -3.92
CA THR A 59 -6.67 -7.85 -5.37
C THR A 59 -8.05 -7.28 -5.73
N GLU A 60 -8.94 -7.18 -4.74
CA GLU A 60 -10.30 -6.67 -4.93
C GLU A 60 -10.66 -5.69 -3.82
N LEU A 61 -11.20 -4.54 -4.22
CA LEU A 61 -11.84 -3.57 -3.35
C LEU A 61 -13.24 -3.33 -3.87
N ILE A 62 -14.23 -3.50 -2.99
CA ILE A 62 -15.63 -3.36 -3.34
C ILE A 62 -16.27 -2.32 -2.45
N ARG A 63 -17.02 -1.42 -3.07
CA ARG A 63 -18.00 -0.57 -2.39
C ARG A 63 -19.38 -1.22 -2.51
N TYR A 64 -19.97 -1.55 -1.37
CA TYR A 64 -21.32 -2.09 -1.28
C TYR A 64 -22.29 -1.00 -0.83
N ASN A 65 -23.38 -0.81 -1.55
CA ASN A 65 -24.47 0.06 -1.13
C ASN A 65 -25.48 -0.74 -0.31
N LEU A 66 -25.64 -0.42 0.97
CA LEU A 66 -26.58 -1.09 1.88
C LEU A 66 -28.05 -0.78 1.56
N GLU A 67 -28.34 0.34 0.89
CA GLU A 67 -29.70 0.72 0.53
C GLU A 67 -30.20 -0.06 -0.68
N THR A 68 -29.39 -0.13 -1.73
CA THR A 68 -29.73 -0.73 -3.03
C THR A 68 -29.21 -2.15 -3.20
N GLU A 69 -28.37 -2.62 -2.28
CA GLU A 69 -27.68 -3.92 -2.34
C GLU A 69 -26.77 -4.09 -3.57
N SER A 70 -26.33 -2.96 -4.16
CA SER A 70 -25.47 -2.97 -5.33
C SER A 70 -23.98 -3.01 -4.95
N LYS A 71 -23.18 -3.69 -5.78
CA LYS A 71 -21.73 -3.76 -5.67
C LYS A 71 -21.07 -2.93 -6.75
N GLU A 72 -20.00 -2.26 -6.40
CA GLU A 72 -19.11 -1.56 -7.31
C GLU A 72 -17.67 -1.96 -7.04
N ASP A 73 -17.00 -2.45 -8.08
CA ASP A 73 -15.58 -2.73 -8.05
C ASP A 73 -14.79 -1.42 -8.15
N ILE A 74 -14.00 -1.12 -7.12
CA ILE A 74 -13.08 0.01 -7.14
C ILE A 74 -11.72 -0.53 -7.59
N LYS A 75 -11.51 -0.52 -8.90
CA LYS A 75 -10.25 -0.95 -9.52
C LYS A 75 -9.66 0.22 -10.30
N PRO A 76 -8.44 0.66 -9.98
CA PRO A 76 -7.73 1.57 -10.87
C PRO A 76 -7.50 0.89 -12.21
N THR A 77 -7.52 1.67 -13.29
CA THR A 77 -7.03 1.19 -14.58
C THR A 77 -5.53 0.99 -14.46
N LEU A 78 -5.06 -0.24 -14.65
CA LEU A 78 -3.65 -0.62 -14.60
C LEU A 78 -3.21 -1.03 -16.01
N GLU A 79 -2.01 -0.60 -16.41
CA GLU A 79 -1.31 -1.08 -17.60
C GLU A 79 -0.56 -2.40 -17.32
N ASP A 80 -0.10 -3.08 -18.37
CA ASP A 80 0.64 -4.33 -18.25
C ASP A 80 1.94 -4.11 -17.45
N GLY A 81 2.07 -4.77 -16.31
CA GLY A 81 3.22 -4.62 -15.40
C GLY A 81 2.96 -3.73 -14.19
N GLU A 82 1.85 -2.98 -14.18
CA GLU A 82 1.46 -2.18 -13.02
C GLU A 82 0.73 -3.02 -11.97
N SER A 83 0.94 -2.70 -10.69
CA SER A 83 0.25 -3.37 -9.58
C SER A 83 -0.03 -2.42 -8.42
N ILE A 84 -1.07 -2.72 -7.65
CA ILE A 84 -1.45 -1.94 -6.46
C ILE A 84 -0.88 -2.62 -5.22
N TYR A 85 -0.11 -1.85 -4.46
CA TYR A 85 0.44 -2.24 -3.17
C TYR A 85 -0.23 -1.43 -2.07
N GLY A 86 -1.28 -2.02 -1.50
CA GLY A 86 -1.99 -1.41 -0.38
C GLY A 86 -3.11 -0.46 -0.79
N ILE A 87 -4.13 -0.44 0.05
CA ILE A 87 -5.37 0.31 -0.12
C ILE A 87 -5.66 0.94 1.23
N TYR A 88 -5.71 2.26 1.27
CA TYR A 88 -5.76 3.02 2.51
C TYR A 88 -6.91 4.01 2.48
N MET A 89 -7.74 4.00 3.51
CA MET A 89 -8.90 4.91 3.57
C MET A 89 -8.52 6.26 4.19
N GLY A 90 -8.62 7.33 3.40
CA GLY A 90 -8.73 8.71 3.86
C GLY A 90 -10.16 9.11 4.27
N LYS A 91 -10.38 10.39 4.48
CA LYS A 91 -11.69 10.96 4.81
C LYS A 91 -12.60 11.10 3.58
N GLU A 92 -12.03 11.53 2.45
CA GLU A 92 -12.79 11.84 1.22
C GLU A 92 -12.37 10.95 0.04
N ASN A 93 -11.24 10.25 0.17
CA ASN A 93 -10.63 9.47 -0.90
C ASN A 93 -10.12 8.12 -0.38
N ILE A 94 -10.10 7.13 -1.27
CA ILE A 94 -9.32 5.90 -1.08
C ILE A 94 -7.98 6.12 -1.75
N SER A 95 -6.89 5.98 -0.99
CA SER A 95 -5.52 6.03 -1.49
C SER A 95 -5.03 4.65 -1.89
N PHE A 96 -4.29 4.61 -3.00
CA PHE A 96 -3.61 3.43 -3.52
C PHE A 96 -2.17 3.80 -3.83
N LEU A 97 -1.24 2.92 -3.48
CA LEU A 97 0.12 3.01 -4.00
C LEU A 97 0.21 2.09 -5.21
N LYS A 98 0.31 2.67 -6.40
CA LYS A 98 0.59 1.95 -7.64
C LYS A 98 2.09 1.79 -7.79
N HIS A 99 2.54 0.65 -8.26
CA HIS A 99 3.93 0.40 -8.61
C HIS A 99 4.00 -0.03 -10.07
N ASP A 100 4.89 0.61 -10.81
CA ASP A 100 5.23 0.33 -12.19
C ASP A 100 6.70 -0.10 -12.25
N ILE A 101 6.97 -1.23 -12.90
CA ILE A 101 8.32 -1.73 -13.17
C ILE A 101 8.55 -1.61 -14.67
N SER A 102 9.40 -0.65 -15.06
CA SER A 102 9.74 -0.47 -16.47
C SER A 102 10.56 -1.65 -17.01
N GLU A 103 10.49 -1.86 -18.32
CA GLU A 103 11.32 -2.86 -19.04
C GLU A 103 12.83 -2.65 -18.84
N TYR A 104 13.25 -1.44 -18.43
CA TYR A 104 14.65 -1.08 -18.18
C TYR A 104 15.08 -1.26 -16.72
N GLY A 105 14.23 -1.87 -15.88
CA GLY A 105 14.51 -2.16 -14.47
C GLY A 105 14.39 -0.95 -13.55
N SER A 106 13.75 0.14 -14.01
CA SER A 106 13.41 1.27 -13.13
C SER A 106 12.03 1.06 -12.53
N SER A 107 11.95 1.05 -11.20
CA SER A 107 10.67 1.04 -10.47
C SER A 107 10.23 2.46 -10.15
N THR A 108 8.95 2.75 -10.40
CA THR A 108 8.28 3.97 -9.93
C THR A 108 7.07 3.61 -9.11
N SER A 109 6.82 4.37 -8.05
CA SER A 109 5.59 4.24 -7.28
C SER A 109 4.76 5.51 -7.41
N THR A 110 3.47 5.39 -7.65
CA THR A 110 2.56 6.53 -7.86
C THR A 110 1.45 6.50 -6.83
N LEU A 111 1.21 7.64 -6.18
CA LEU A 111 0.05 7.82 -5.32
C LEU A 111 -1.20 8.11 -6.16
N LEU A 112 -2.15 7.18 -6.13
CA LEU A 112 -3.47 7.29 -6.75
C LEU A 112 -4.53 7.54 -5.69
N LEU A 113 -5.45 8.46 -5.96
CA LEU A 113 -6.65 8.69 -5.16
C LEU A 113 -7.90 8.31 -5.95
N TYR A 114 -8.78 7.49 -5.38
CA TYR A 114 -10.16 7.35 -5.82
C TYR A 114 -11.05 8.25 -4.98
N ASN A 115 -11.63 9.27 -5.62
CA ASN A 115 -12.52 10.19 -4.94
C ASN A 115 -13.91 9.57 -4.72
N LEU A 116 -14.33 9.43 -3.47
CA LEU A 116 -15.56 8.71 -3.11
C LEU A 116 -16.84 9.35 -3.69
N LYS A 117 -16.83 10.69 -3.81
CA LYS A 117 -17.98 11.49 -4.28
C LYS A 117 -18.11 11.50 -5.80
N THR A 118 -17.00 11.70 -6.51
CA THR A 118 -16.98 11.82 -7.98
C THR A 118 -16.74 10.49 -8.68
N GLN A 119 -16.32 9.45 -7.93
CA GLN A 119 -16.02 8.11 -8.42
C GLN A 119 -14.92 8.11 -9.50
N LYS A 120 -13.96 9.02 -9.36
CA LYS A 120 -12.86 9.19 -10.32
C LYS A 120 -11.51 9.04 -9.64
N PHE A 121 -10.58 8.46 -10.39
CA PHE A 121 -9.19 8.42 -10.00
C PHE A 121 -8.48 9.74 -10.32
N LYS A 122 -7.51 10.08 -9.47
CA LYS A 122 -6.56 11.18 -9.67
C LYS A 122 -5.18 10.71 -9.23
N GLU A 123 -4.19 10.84 -10.11
CA GLU A 123 -2.77 10.72 -9.74
C GLU A 123 -2.32 11.98 -9.02
N ILE A 124 -1.56 11.81 -7.93
CA ILE A 124 -1.05 12.92 -7.12
C ILE A 124 0.42 13.17 -7.41
N GLU A 125 1.26 12.16 -7.21
CA GLU A 125 2.70 12.28 -7.34
C GLU A 125 3.29 10.93 -7.72
N SER A 126 4.37 10.94 -8.50
CA SER A 126 5.17 9.76 -8.82
C SER A 126 6.55 9.85 -8.17
N PHE A 127 6.92 8.79 -7.48
CA PHE A 127 8.14 8.62 -6.70
C PHE A 127 9.17 7.81 -7.51
N PHE A 128 10.43 8.23 -7.47
CA PHE A 128 11.56 7.64 -8.20
C PHE A 128 12.69 7.33 -7.21
N GLY A 129 13.11 6.07 -7.12
CA GLY A 129 14.18 5.69 -6.18
C GLY A 129 14.40 4.19 -6.19
N ALA A 130 15.65 3.77 -6.00
CA ALA A 130 16.18 2.49 -6.46
C ALA A 130 15.93 1.30 -5.52
N ASP A 131 14.73 1.11 -4.99
CA ASP A 131 14.25 -0.18 -4.46
C ASP A 131 12.73 -0.08 -4.21
N PRO A 132 11.91 -1.13 -4.45
CA PRO A 132 10.51 -1.21 -4.01
C PRO A 132 10.23 -0.93 -2.51
N VAL A 133 11.24 -0.79 -1.65
CA VAL A 133 11.07 -0.33 -0.25
C VAL A 133 11.02 1.18 -0.09
N ASP A 134 11.33 1.97 -1.11
CA ASP A 134 11.46 3.42 -0.96
C ASP A 134 10.09 4.10 -0.81
N ALA A 135 9.08 3.72 -1.59
CA ALA A 135 7.71 4.22 -1.36
C ALA A 135 6.92 3.22 -0.51
N TYR A 136 6.39 3.65 0.63
CA TYR A 136 5.63 2.81 1.53
C TYR A 136 4.53 3.58 2.24
N ALA A 137 3.54 2.85 2.74
CA ALA A 137 2.52 3.40 3.62
C ALA A 137 2.80 3.01 5.07
N ASP A 138 2.74 3.97 5.98
CA ASP A 138 2.74 3.75 7.41
C ASP A 138 1.30 3.81 7.93
N GLU A 139 0.72 2.64 8.22
CA GLU A 139 -0.64 2.54 8.73
C GLU A 139 -0.82 3.15 10.12
N LYS A 140 0.24 3.12 10.95
CA LYS A 140 0.19 3.65 12.31
C LYS A 140 0.13 5.18 12.28
N ASP A 141 0.94 5.79 11.44
CA ASP A 141 0.99 7.24 11.28
C ASP A 141 -0.02 7.76 10.24
N LYS A 142 -0.71 6.85 9.53
CA LYS A 142 -1.67 7.12 8.45
C LYS A 142 -1.09 7.97 7.33
N THR A 143 0.13 7.63 6.92
CA THR A 143 0.87 8.37 5.91
C THR A 143 1.35 7.49 4.78
N ILE A 144 1.61 8.11 3.64
CA ILE A 144 2.32 7.53 2.50
C ILE A 144 3.60 8.32 2.33
N THR A 145 4.72 7.63 2.40
CA THR A 145 6.05 8.21 2.19
C THR A 145 6.58 7.73 0.86
N GLY A 146 7.18 8.65 0.10
CA GLY A 146 7.90 8.34 -1.13
C GLY A 146 9.11 9.24 -1.31
N PHE A 147 10.00 8.86 -2.21
CA PHE A 147 11.25 9.57 -2.46
C PHE A 147 11.41 9.88 -3.94
N ILE A 148 12.08 10.99 -4.24
CA ILE A 148 12.54 11.34 -5.58
C ILE A 148 14.06 11.50 -5.50
N GLY A 149 14.78 10.50 -5.99
CA GLY A 149 16.24 10.51 -6.11
C GLY A 149 16.68 10.75 -7.56
N MET A 150 17.66 11.63 -7.76
CA MET A 150 18.37 11.74 -9.04
C MET A 150 19.85 11.47 -8.81
N LYS A 151 20.51 10.81 -9.78
CA LYS A 151 21.92 10.35 -9.69
C LYS A 151 22.94 11.41 -9.23
N TYR A 152 22.62 12.70 -9.38
CA TYR A 152 23.48 13.82 -9.03
C TYR A 152 22.74 14.94 -8.26
N ALA A 153 21.60 14.64 -7.64
CA ALA A 153 20.81 15.61 -6.88
C ALA A 153 20.40 15.05 -5.50
N PRO A 154 20.09 15.92 -4.53
CA PRO A 154 19.50 15.52 -3.26
C PRO A 154 18.29 14.61 -3.47
N THR A 155 18.21 13.54 -2.69
CA THR A 155 16.99 12.76 -2.60
C THR A 155 15.96 13.59 -1.85
N VAL A 156 14.77 13.77 -2.42
CA VAL A 156 13.69 14.50 -1.75
C VAL A 156 12.69 13.50 -1.22
N LYS A 157 12.44 13.53 0.08
CA LYS A 157 11.42 12.77 0.77
C LYS A 157 10.11 13.54 0.79
N TYR A 158 9.03 12.91 0.37
CA TYR A 158 7.67 13.44 0.44
C TYR A 158 6.81 12.59 1.35
N VAL A 159 6.02 13.23 2.21
CA VAL A 159 5.05 12.55 3.08
C VAL A 159 3.66 13.12 2.79
N TYR A 160 2.69 12.24 2.54
CA TYR A 160 1.29 12.57 2.30
C TYR A 160 0.38 11.85 3.30
N ASP A 161 -0.79 12.40 3.59
CA ASP A 161 -1.87 11.64 4.24
C ASP A 161 -2.61 10.73 3.23
N PHE A 162 -3.51 9.87 3.73
CA PHE A 162 -4.36 9.03 2.87
C PHE A 162 -5.46 9.79 2.12
N ASP A 163 -5.56 11.11 2.28
CA ASP A 163 -6.38 11.98 1.43
C ASP A 163 -5.55 12.66 0.32
N GLY A 164 -4.25 12.39 0.28
CA GLY A 164 -3.29 12.94 -0.67
C GLY A 164 -2.89 14.40 -0.41
N ASN A 165 -3.09 14.90 0.80
CA ASN A 165 -2.53 16.18 1.21
C ASN A 165 -1.07 15.98 1.60
N LYS A 166 -0.18 16.83 1.05
CA LYS A 166 1.23 16.83 1.42
C LYS A 166 1.39 17.31 2.87
N ILE A 167 2.02 16.49 3.70
CA ILE A 167 2.35 16.77 5.10
C ILE A 167 3.74 17.42 5.18
N SER A 168 4.74 16.83 4.53
CA SER A 168 6.11 17.36 4.54
C SER A 168 6.88 17.05 3.25
N GLU A 169 7.95 17.81 3.06
CA GLU A 169 8.91 17.67 1.96
C GLU A 169 10.29 18.04 2.49
N GLU A 170 11.23 17.10 2.45
CA GLU A 170 12.57 17.24 3.02
C GLU A 170 13.62 16.78 2.01
N ALA A 171 14.58 17.64 1.68
CA ALA A 171 15.72 17.26 0.88
C ALA A 171 16.78 16.61 1.78
N GLU A 172 17.06 15.33 1.59
CA GLU A 172 18.23 14.67 2.14
C GLU A 172 19.45 15.11 1.33
N GLN A 173 20.36 15.85 1.98
CA GLN A 173 21.59 16.28 1.35
C GLN A 173 22.42 15.05 0.96
N VAL A 174 22.79 14.96 -0.32
CA VAL A 174 23.85 14.06 -0.74
C VAL A 174 25.14 14.60 -0.12
N GLU A 175 25.87 13.77 0.64
CA GLU A 175 27.27 14.08 0.93
C GLU A 175 27.94 14.39 -0.40
N ALA A 176 28.60 15.55 -0.48
CA ALA A 176 29.16 16.04 -1.74
C ALA A 176 30.04 14.95 -2.34
N PHE A 177 29.67 14.47 -3.53
CA PHE A 177 30.49 13.55 -4.30
C PHE A 177 31.84 14.24 -4.52
N ASN A 178 32.89 13.74 -3.85
CA ASN A 178 34.21 14.32 -3.93
C ASN A 178 34.87 13.77 -5.20
N PRO A 179 35.09 14.57 -6.26
CA PRO A 179 35.66 14.06 -7.51
C PRO A 179 37.07 13.50 -7.34
N ASP A 180 37.75 13.81 -6.23
CA ASP A 180 39.04 13.23 -5.85
C ASP A 180 38.95 11.75 -5.45
N ASP A 181 37.77 11.22 -5.09
CA ASP A 181 37.57 9.79 -4.80
C ASP A 181 37.55 8.92 -6.07
N ILE A 182 37.58 9.52 -7.28
CA ILE A 182 37.58 8.80 -8.56
C ILE A 182 39.02 8.55 -9.07
N LEU A 183 40.01 9.29 -8.57
CA LEU A 183 41.37 9.24 -9.12
C LEU A 183 42.27 8.16 -8.51
N GLU A 184 41.85 7.46 -7.45
CA GLU A 184 42.64 6.35 -6.89
C GLU A 184 42.38 4.99 -7.56
N ASP A 185 41.40 4.85 -8.45
CA ASP A 185 40.95 3.53 -8.94
C ASP A 185 41.61 3.04 -10.25
N VAL A 186 42.72 3.67 -10.69
CA VAL A 186 43.43 3.23 -11.93
C VAL A 186 44.91 2.90 -11.70
N SER A 187 45.48 3.01 -10.48
CA SER A 187 46.91 2.68 -10.31
C SER A 187 47.37 1.94 -9.05
N VAL A 188 46.47 1.49 -8.16
CA VAL A 188 46.90 0.64 -7.03
C VAL A 188 46.13 -0.66 -6.99
N ALA A 189 46.35 -1.49 -8.02
CA ALA A 189 46.46 -2.90 -7.77
C ALA A 189 47.51 -3.11 -6.65
N SER A 190 47.12 -3.80 -5.58
CA SER A 190 47.94 -4.18 -4.42
C SER A 190 48.28 -3.07 -3.41
N THR A 191 47.36 -2.78 -2.49
CA THR A 191 47.54 -3.00 -1.04
C THR A 191 46.21 -2.70 -0.35
N GLN A 192 45.38 -3.73 -0.15
CA GLN A 192 44.22 -3.68 0.73
C GLN A 192 44.64 -3.22 2.13
N ARG A 193 44.29 -1.99 2.51
CA ARG A 193 43.89 -1.74 3.90
C ARG A 193 42.41 -2.06 3.98
N GLN A 194 42.11 -3.31 4.35
CA GLN A 194 40.81 -3.70 4.84
C GLN A 194 40.42 -2.75 5.98
N GLN A 195 39.53 -1.80 5.71
CA GLN A 195 38.64 -1.35 6.78
C GLN A 195 37.82 -2.58 7.14
N GLU A 196 38.13 -3.18 8.30
CA GLU A 196 37.34 -4.28 8.82
C GLU A 196 35.94 -3.74 9.13
N THR A 197 34.97 -4.09 8.29
CA THR A 197 33.57 -3.89 8.62
C THR A 197 33.30 -4.54 9.98
N PRO A 198 32.68 -3.80 10.93
CA PRO A 198 32.39 -4.35 12.24
C PRO A 198 31.52 -5.59 12.10
N LEU A 199 31.85 -6.62 12.89
CA LEU A 199 31.14 -7.89 12.87
C LEU A 199 29.70 -7.66 13.39
N GLN A 200 28.70 -7.88 12.55
CA GLN A 200 27.29 -7.76 12.88
C GLN A 200 26.70 -9.14 13.20
N GLU A 201 25.91 -9.24 14.27
CA GLU A 201 25.23 -10.49 14.66
C GLU A 201 23.78 -10.51 14.20
N PHE A 202 23.38 -11.64 13.65
CA PHE A 202 22.04 -11.88 13.15
C PHE A 202 21.47 -13.18 13.69
N ARG A 203 20.16 -13.22 13.90
CA ARG A 203 19.47 -14.41 14.40
C ARG A 203 18.35 -14.83 13.47
N CYS A 204 18.32 -16.11 13.13
CA CYS A 204 17.22 -16.68 12.38
C CYS A 204 15.96 -16.73 13.25
N ARG A 205 14.84 -16.15 12.79
CA ARG A 205 13.56 -16.25 13.50
C ARG A 205 13.05 -17.68 13.63
N LYS A 206 13.35 -18.54 12.65
CA LYS A 206 12.78 -19.88 12.56
C LYS A 206 13.53 -20.93 13.38
N CYS A 207 14.86 -20.95 13.36
CA CYS A 207 15.67 -21.93 14.10
C CYS A 207 16.44 -21.31 15.28
N GLY A 208 16.45 -19.99 15.43
CA GLY A 208 17.17 -19.30 16.50
C GLY A 208 18.69 -19.26 16.35
N GLN A 209 19.23 -19.84 15.27
CA GLN A 209 20.66 -19.87 15.00
C GLN A 209 21.21 -18.45 14.84
N ARG A 210 22.37 -18.21 15.45
CA ARG A 210 23.10 -16.95 15.36
C ARG A 210 24.23 -17.07 14.35
N VAL A 211 24.41 -16.02 13.55
CA VAL A 211 25.51 -15.90 12.60
C VAL A 211 26.09 -14.51 12.72
N ALA A 212 27.41 -14.44 12.69
CA ALA A 212 28.16 -13.21 12.69
C ALA A 212 28.74 -12.99 11.29
N ALA A 213 28.42 -11.87 10.67
CA ALA A 213 28.82 -11.52 9.32
C ALA A 213 29.38 -10.10 9.28
N ARG A 214 30.39 -9.85 8.43
CA ARG A 214 30.96 -8.51 8.21
C ARG A 214 30.28 -7.75 7.07
N ASN A 215 29.52 -8.43 6.22
CA ASN A 215 28.79 -7.86 5.08
C ASN A 215 27.28 -8.14 5.23
N THR A 216 26.47 -7.78 4.24
CA THR A 216 25.04 -8.13 4.23
C THR A 216 24.84 -9.64 4.42
N ILE A 217 23.87 -10.03 5.27
CA ILE A 217 23.54 -11.44 5.58
C ILE A 217 23.44 -12.28 4.30
N GLU A 218 22.81 -11.72 3.27
CA GLU A 218 22.51 -12.40 2.02
C GLU A 218 23.78 -12.84 1.29
N ALA A 219 24.82 -11.99 1.29
CA ALA A 219 26.11 -12.32 0.69
C ALA A 219 26.85 -13.42 1.47
N ASP A 220 26.81 -13.39 2.81
CA ASP A 220 27.48 -14.39 3.65
C ASP A 220 26.75 -15.75 3.65
N ILE A 221 25.41 -15.76 3.61
CA ILE A 221 24.61 -16.98 3.46
C ILE A 221 24.86 -17.62 2.09
N LYS A 222 24.86 -16.84 1.02
CA LYS A 222 25.17 -17.32 -0.34
C LYS A 222 26.58 -17.90 -0.42
N ALA A 223 27.56 -17.24 0.22
CA ALA A 223 28.95 -17.68 0.25
C ALA A 223 29.19 -18.94 1.09
N ARG A 224 28.54 -19.08 2.27
CA ARG A 224 28.75 -20.25 3.16
C ARG A 224 27.91 -21.48 2.81
N TYR A 225 26.71 -21.28 2.27
CA TYR A 225 25.74 -22.37 2.09
C TYR A 225 25.36 -22.60 0.62
N GLY A 226 25.82 -21.76 -0.31
CA GLY A 226 25.66 -21.98 -1.75
C GLY A 226 24.22 -21.83 -2.29
N CYS A 227 23.31 -21.25 -1.51
CA CYS A 227 21.90 -21.08 -1.90
C CYS A 227 21.63 -19.65 -2.40
N GLU A 228 20.88 -19.50 -3.50
CA GLU A 228 20.32 -18.21 -3.91
C GLU A 228 19.13 -17.80 -3.02
N PRO A 229 18.96 -16.50 -2.71
CA PRO A 229 17.79 -16.03 -1.97
C PRO A 229 16.59 -15.93 -2.92
N ALA A 230 16.14 -17.07 -3.42
CA ALA A 230 14.81 -17.21 -3.98
C ALA A 230 14.04 -18.19 -3.08
N GLY A 231 13.25 -17.65 -2.16
CA GLY A 231 12.24 -18.43 -1.43
C GLY A 231 12.71 -19.27 -0.23
N SER A 232 13.87 -19.02 0.38
CA SER A 232 14.23 -19.73 1.62
C SER A 232 13.52 -19.13 2.84
N SER A 233 12.62 -19.91 3.45
CA SER A 233 11.71 -19.62 4.58
C SER A 233 12.32 -19.12 5.92
N HIS A 234 13.43 -18.38 5.90
CA HIS A 234 14.13 -17.92 7.08
C HIS A 234 14.25 -16.39 7.06
N SER A 235 13.42 -15.71 7.85
CA SER A 235 13.59 -14.29 8.19
C SER A 235 14.66 -14.14 9.27
N TRP A 236 15.49 -13.10 9.14
CA TRP A 236 16.62 -12.82 10.02
C TRP A 236 16.44 -11.48 10.70
N ASP A 237 16.69 -11.45 12.01
CA ASP A 237 16.68 -10.21 12.80
C ASP A 237 18.11 -9.75 13.06
N TYR A 238 18.33 -8.45 12.87
CA TYR A 238 19.52 -7.78 13.38
C TYR A 238 19.45 -7.70 14.90
N ILE A 239 20.52 -8.12 15.57
CA ILE A 239 20.64 -8.00 17.02
C ILE A 239 21.65 -6.90 17.30
N GLN A 240 21.14 -5.72 17.68
CA GLN A 240 21.98 -4.63 18.19
C GLN A 240 22.10 -4.79 19.71
N PHE A 241 23.33 -4.82 20.22
CA PHE A 241 23.61 -4.76 21.66
C PHE A 241 23.64 -3.31 22.16
#